data_AF-A0A368TLQ8-F1
#
_entry.id   AF-A0A368TLQ8-F1
#
_cell.length_a   1.000
_cell.length_b   1.000
_cell.length_c   1.000
_cell.angle_alpha   90.00
_cell.angle_beta   90.00
_cell.angle_gamma   90.00
#
_symmetry.space_group_name_H-M   'P 1'
#
loop_
_entity.id
_entity.type
_entity.pdbx_description
1 polymer ?
#
loop_
_entity_poly.entity_id
_entity_poly.type
_entity_poly.pdbx_seq_one_letter_code
_entity_poly.pdbx_strand_id
1 'polypeptide(L)'
;MILGLMFVLYNKALLIEEVSRVTPLFYLTPLFVLLFSSLFLGERLSQNEYIGFGLLVFCAILVSFRRSELKYMALSPALLLILALDLILAGKDVIAKYMFSYIDFWSFLFWFMLGELIVRPLLLFSPAIRRKFIADIKPVPLRLYALCLINCAIVCIGYVLYFDAVSRTYVALVSAIPSVQPFFVLLIAIMLSVFYPKLLNESLERKGMIIKAIAAVIILIGSYLIVS
;
A
#
# COMPACT_ATOMS: atom_id res chain seq x y z
N MET A 1 13.20 10.52 9.80
CA MET A 1 12.14 11.55 9.94
C MET A 1 10.97 11.31 8.98
N ILE A 2 11.24 11.06 7.69
CA ILE A 2 10.24 10.87 6.63
C ILE A 2 9.22 9.76 6.95
N LEU A 3 9.66 8.58 7.40
CA LEU A 3 8.79 7.43 7.68
C LEU A 3 7.85 7.64 8.90
N GLY A 4 8.33 8.34 9.93
CA GLY A 4 7.50 8.73 11.07
C GLY A 4 6.42 9.75 10.67
N LEU A 5 6.75 10.66 9.76
CA LEU A 5 5.78 11.59 9.16
C LEU A 5 4.73 10.85 8.34
N MET A 6 5.13 9.85 7.53
CA MET A 6 4.19 9.02 6.78
C MET A 6 3.14 8.36 7.69
N PHE A 7 3.60 7.77 8.80
CA PHE A 7 2.71 7.16 9.79
C PHE A 7 1.71 8.18 10.37
N VAL A 8 2.16 9.39 10.70
CA VAL A 8 1.29 10.45 11.23
C VAL A 8 0.27 10.93 10.21
N LEU A 9 0.69 11.15 8.96
CA LEU A 9 -0.20 11.59 7.88
C LEU A 9 -1.29 10.56 7.60
N TYR A 10 -0.92 9.28 7.50
CA TYR A 10 -1.87 8.19 7.30
C TYR A 10 -2.89 8.09 8.43
N ASN A 11 -2.44 8.06 9.70
CA ASN A 11 -3.36 7.99 10.84
C ASN A 11 -4.25 9.23 10.93
N LYS A 12 -3.74 10.42 10.59
CA LYS A 12 -4.56 11.64 10.56
C LYS A 12 -5.64 11.56 9.48
N ALA A 13 -5.33 11.01 8.31
CA ALA A 13 -6.30 10.76 7.25
C ALA A 13 -7.41 9.80 7.71
N LEU A 14 -7.07 8.74 8.43
CA LEU A 14 -8.04 7.79 8.99
C LEU A 14 -8.91 8.37 10.11
N LEU A 15 -8.49 9.45 10.76
CA LEU A 15 -9.29 10.15 11.78
C LEU A 15 -10.32 11.10 11.18
N ILE A 16 -10.17 11.51 9.92
CA ILE A 16 -11.04 12.48 9.25
C ILE A 16 -11.91 11.85 8.16
N GLU A 17 -11.59 10.64 7.71
CA GLU A 17 -12.30 9.95 6.64
C GLU A 17 -12.32 8.43 6.86
N GLU A 18 -13.33 7.76 6.30
CA GLU A 18 -13.44 6.31 6.32
C GLU A 18 -12.32 5.62 5.54
N VAL A 19 -11.87 4.48 6.03
CA VAL A 19 -10.81 3.65 5.41
C VAL A 19 -11.14 3.32 3.95
N SER A 20 -12.41 3.07 3.64
CA SER A 20 -12.95 2.79 2.29
C SER A 20 -12.72 3.93 1.30
N ARG A 21 -12.67 5.17 1.77
CA ARG A 21 -12.47 6.38 0.96
C ARG A 21 -11.00 6.82 0.90
N VAL A 22 -10.23 6.50 1.95
CA VAL A 22 -8.78 6.77 2.01
C VAL A 22 -7.98 5.77 1.17
N THR A 23 -8.31 4.49 1.22
CA THR A 23 -7.55 3.42 0.55
C THR A 23 -7.41 3.61 -0.97
N PRO A 24 -8.46 4.00 -1.73
CA PRO A 24 -8.34 4.19 -3.17
C PRO A 24 -7.37 5.32 -3.57
N LEU A 25 -7.15 6.28 -2.68
CA LEU A 25 -6.26 7.41 -2.96
C LEU A 25 -4.80 6.94 -3.13
N PHE A 26 -4.39 5.88 -2.42
CA PHE A 26 -3.06 5.30 -2.54
C PHE A 26 -2.75 4.70 -3.92
N TYR A 27 -3.75 4.47 -4.78
CA TYR A 27 -3.50 4.01 -6.15
C TYR A 27 -2.87 5.09 -7.04
N LEU A 28 -2.72 6.31 -6.53
CA LEU A 28 -1.93 7.36 -7.16
C LEU A 28 -0.43 7.21 -6.90
N THR A 29 -0.02 6.50 -5.84
CA THR A 29 1.40 6.23 -5.55
C THR A 29 2.15 5.66 -6.77
N PRO A 30 1.72 4.55 -7.42
CA PRO A 30 2.45 4.01 -8.57
C PRO A 30 2.52 4.98 -9.76
N LEU A 31 1.56 5.87 -9.94
CA LEU A 31 1.60 6.91 -10.98
C LEU A 31 2.72 7.91 -10.71
N PHE A 32 2.88 8.33 -9.46
CA PHE A 32 4.01 9.18 -9.07
C PHE A 32 5.34 8.43 -9.16
N VAL A 33 5.40 7.14 -8.83
CA VAL A 33 6.61 6.33 -9.01
C VAL A 33 6.99 6.27 -10.48
N LEU A 34 6.04 6.02 -11.39
CA LEU A 34 6.29 6.02 -12.84
C LEU A 34 6.80 7.38 -13.35
N LEU A 35 6.18 8.47 -12.90
CA LEU A 35 6.61 9.82 -13.23
C LEU A 35 8.03 10.10 -12.72
N PHE A 36 8.33 9.80 -11.45
CA PHE A 36 9.63 10.12 -10.86
C PHE A 36 10.74 9.21 -11.39
N SER A 37 10.47 7.92 -11.60
CA SER A 37 11.45 7.00 -12.17
C SER A 37 11.82 7.36 -13.61
N SER A 38 10.84 7.73 -14.44
CA SER A 38 11.11 8.21 -15.81
C SER A 38 11.89 9.52 -15.83
N LEU A 39 11.60 10.47 -14.93
CA LEU A 39 12.29 11.77 -14.85
C LEU A 39 13.70 11.69 -14.27
N PHE A 40 13.89 10.96 -13.16
CA PHE A 40 15.14 10.98 -12.39
C PHE A 40 16.07 9.80 -12.67
N LEU A 41 15.51 8.63 -13.04
CA LEU A 41 16.28 7.41 -13.31
C LEU A 41 16.39 7.11 -14.81
N GLY A 42 15.57 7.77 -15.63
CA GLY A 42 15.48 7.49 -17.06
C GLY A 42 14.85 6.14 -17.38
N GLU A 43 14.09 5.55 -16.45
CA GLU A 43 13.36 4.29 -16.70
C GLU A 43 12.35 4.50 -17.85
N ARG A 44 12.39 3.61 -18.84
CA ARG A 44 11.48 3.61 -19.97
C ARG A 44 10.82 2.26 -20.07
N LEU A 45 9.54 2.22 -19.78
CA LEU A 45 8.74 1.02 -19.94
C LEU A 45 8.51 0.70 -21.42
N SER A 46 8.41 -0.58 -21.75
CA SER A 46 7.93 -1.07 -23.03
C SER A 46 6.43 -0.76 -23.21
N GLN A 47 5.93 -0.86 -24.43
CA GLN A 47 4.51 -0.65 -24.70
C GLN A 47 3.62 -1.64 -23.93
N ASN A 48 4.05 -2.90 -23.81
CA ASN A 48 3.33 -3.92 -23.05
C ASN A 48 3.32 -3.59 -21.55
N GLU A 49 4.47 -3.17 -21.02
CA GLU A 49 4.63 -2.79 -19.63
C GLU A 49 3.74 -1.58 -19.25
N TYR A 50 3.63 -0.57 -20.12
CA TYR A 50 2.70 0.55 -19.91
C TYR A 50 1.24 0.10 -19.87
N ILE A 51 0.84 -0.80 -20.79
CA ILE A 51 -0.53 -1.34 -20.81
C ILE A 51 -0.78 -2.16 -19.54
N GLY A 52 0.15 -3.03 -19.16
CA GLY A 52 0.07 -3.85 -17.96
C GLY A 52 -0.04 -3.01 -16.69
N PHE A 53 0.83 -2.02 -16.54
CA PHE A 53 0.79 -1.02 -15.46
C PHE A 53 -0.58 -0.33 -15.39
N GLY A 54 -1.07 0.17 -16.52
CA GLY A 54 -2.36 0.87 -16.61
C GLY A 54 -3.53 -0.03 -16.20
N LEU A 55 -3.51 -1.30 -16.62
CA LEU A 55 -4.52 -2.29 -16.25
C LEU A 55 -4.55 -2.56 -14.73
N LEU A 56 -3.38 -2.68 -14.09
CA LEU A 56 -3.31 -2.92 -12.64
C LEU A 56 -3.84 -1.73 -11.83
N VAL A 57 -3.45 -0.50 -12.19
CA VAL A 57 -3.94 0.71 -11.51
C VAL A 57 -5.44 0.88 -11.76
N PHE A 58 -5.91 0.65 -12.99
CA PHE A 58 -7.33 0.70 -13.32
C PHE A 58 -8.15 -0.34 -12.55
N CYS A 59 -7.63 -1.56 -12.40
CA CYS A 59 -8.28 -2.60 -11.62
C CYS A 59 -8.49 -2.19 -10.17
N ALA A 60 -7.48 -1.59 -9.54
CA ALA A 60 -7.54 -1.14 -8.17
C ALA A 60 -8.66 -0.11 -7.96
N ILE A 61 -8.76 0.86 -8.88
CA ILE A 61 -9.85 1.84 -8.92
C ILE A 61 -11.20 1.12 -9.09
N LEU A 62 -11.32 0.25 -10.10
CA LEU A 62 -12.57 -0.46 -10.40
C LEU A 62 -13.11 -1.27 -9.21
N VAL A 63 -12.23 -1.96 -8.48
CA VAL A 63 -12.60 -2.80 -7.32
C VAL A 63 -12.94 -1.97 -6.09
N SER A 64 -12.29 -0.82 -5.93
CA SER A 64 -12.43 -0.03 -4.70
C SER A 64 -13.57 0.97 -4.72
N PHE A 65 -14.08 1.36 -5.89
CA PHE A 65 -15.27 2.20 -5.98
C PHE A 65 -16.56 1.38 -5.77
N ARG A 66 -17.17 1.47 -4.58
CA ARG A 66 -18.51 0.92 -4.30
C ARG A 66 -19.62 1.86 -4.80
N ARG A 67 -20.69 1.29 -5.36
CA ARG A 67 -21.79 2.03 -6.03
C ARG A 67 -22.54 3.02 -5.12
N SER A 68 -22.49 2.85 -3.80
CA SER A 68 -23.08 3.77 -2.81
C SER A 68 -22.31 5.09 -2.66
N GLU A 69 -21.01 5.11 -2.99
CA GLU A 69 -20.12 6.28 -2.88
C GLU A 69 -20.25 7.25 -4.06
N LEU A 70 -20.74 6.79 -5.22
CA LEU A 70 -20.92 7.60 -6.44
C LEU A 70 -21.94 8.73 -6.28
N LYS A 71 -22.79 8.69 -5.24
CA LYS A 71 -23.82 9.71 -4.99
C LYS A 71 -23.27 11.01 -4.39
N TYR A 72 -22.05 10.99 -3.85
CA TYR A 72 -21.38 12.17 -3.29
C TYR A 72 -19.92 12.20 -3.76
N MET A 73 -19.70 12.76 -4.95
CA MET A 73 -18.39 13.03 -5.52
C MET A 73 -17.69 14.22 -4.81
N ALA A 74 -17.86 14.33 -3.50
CA ALA A 74 -17.16 15.30 -2.69
C ALA A 74 -15.72 14.82 -2.49
N LEU A 75 -14.76 15.68 -2.83
CA LEU A 75 -13.34 15.46 -2.55
C LEU A 75 -13.19 15.15 -1.06
N SER A 76 -12.57 14.00 -0.74
CA SER A 76 -12.28 13.64 0.65
C SER A 76 -11.42 14.74 1.29
N PRO A 77 -11.79 15.25 2.47
CA PRO A 77 -10.90 16.05 3.32
C PRO A 77 -9.49 15.46 3.52
N ALA A 78 -9.33 14.14 3.41
CA ALA A 78 -8.04 13.45 3.50
C ALA A 78 -7.20 13.51 2.21
N LEU A 79 -7.76 13.97 1.09
CA LEU A 79 -7.09 13.91 -0.21
C LEU A 79 -5.71 14.57 -0.21
N LEU A 80 -5.59 15.80 0.30
CA LEU A 80 -4.30 16.50 0.32
C LEU A 80 -3.27 15.79 1.21
N LEU A 81 -3.70 15.17 2.32
CA LEU A 81 -2.82 14.42 3.20
C LEU A 81 -2.30 13.16 2.51
N ILE A 82 -3.18 12.45 1.79
CA ILE A 82 -2.80 11.22 1.08
C ILE A 82 -1.97 11.54 -0.17
N LEU A 83 -2.29 12.58 -0.93
CA LEU A 83 -1.46 13.01 -2.06
C LEU A 83 -0.04 13.37 -1.60
N ALA A 84 0.10 14.09 -0.49
CA ALA A 84 1.41 14.38 0.09
C ALA A 84 2.13 13.07 0.49
N LEU A 85 1.40 12.13 1.08
CA LEU A 85 1.94 10.83 1.47
C LEU A 85 2.40 10.00 0.25
N ASP A 86 1.59 9.95 -0.81
CA ASP A 86 1.90 9.24 -2.06
C ASP A 86 3.16 9.79 -2.74
N LEU A 87 3.33 11.11 -2.75
CA LEU A 87 4.55 11.76 -3.26
C LEU A 87 5.79 11.36 -2.46
N ILE A 88 5.68 11.32 -1.12
CA ILE A 88 6.78 10.92 -0.25
C ILE A 88 7.10 9.41 -0.44
N LEU A 89 6.08 8.57 -0.59
CA LEU A 89 6.24 7.13 -0.85
C LEU A 89 6.91 6.88 -2.21
N ALA A 90 6.46 7.58 -3.25
CA ALA A 90 7.06 7.50 -4.57
C ALA A 90 8.52 7.97 -4.56
N GLY A 91 8.80 9.09 -3.89
CA GLY A 91 10.17 9.57 -3.68
C GLY A 91 11.05 8.56 -2.95
N LYS A 92 10.52 7.92 -1.89
CA LYS A 92 11.24 6.86 -1.16
C LYS A 92 11.63 5.71 -2.08
N ASP A 93 10.71 5.24 -2.92
CA ASP A 93 10.96 4.10 -3.80
C ASP A 93 11.95 4.43 -4.91
N VAL A 94 11.85 5.62 -5.50
CA VAL A 94 12.80 6.09 -6.52
C VAL A 94 14.19 6.31 -5.94
N ILE A 95 14.29 6.89 -4.73
CA ILE A 95 15.57 7.03 -4.02
C ILE A 95 16.14 5.65 -3.70
N ALA A 96 15.32 4.70 -3.25
CA ALA A 96 15.77 3.33 -3.00
C ALA A 96 16.32 2.68 -4.29
N LYS A 97 15.61 2.80 -5.40
CA LYS A 97 16.07 2.31 -6.71
C LYS A 97 17.40 2.94 -7.12
N TYR A 98 17.55 4.24 -6.93
CA TYR A 98 18.81 4.96 -7.19
C TYR A 98 19.96 4.45 -6.31
N MET A 99 19.70 4.18 -5.02
CA MET A 99 20.70 3.67 -4.08
C MET A 99 21.25 2.30 -4.47
N PHE A 100 20.43 1.42 -5.05
CA PHE A 100 20.90 0.12 -5.53
C PHE A 100 21.96 0.20 -6.64
N SER A 101 22.15 1.36 -7.28
CA SER A 101 23.26 1.59 -8.21
C SER A 101 24.62 1.80 -7.51
N TYR A 102 24.62 2.06 -6.20
CA TYR A 102 25.83 2.41 -5.43
C TYR A 102 26.12 1.46 -4.27
N ILE A 103 25.09 0.84 -3.70
CA ILE A 103 25.22 -0.09 -2.58
C ILE A 103 24.49 -1.40 -2.88
N ASP A 104 24.99 -2.49 -2.31
CA ASP A 104 24.36 -3.80 -2.45
C ASP A 104 23.03 -3.88 -1.69
N PHE A 105 22.21 -4.86 -2.07
CA PHE A 105 20.89 -5.09 -1.49
C PHE A 105 20.90 -5.25 0.04
N TRP A 106 21.85 -6.03 0.58
CA TRP A 106 21.90 -6.30 2.02
C TRP A 106 22.31 -5.07 2.81
N SER A 107 23.28 -4.30 2.30
CA SER A 107 23.66 -3.01 2.88
C SER A 107 22.50 -2.02 2.87
N PHE A 108 21.79 -1.88 1.75
CA PHE A 108 20.59 -1.04 1.69
C PHE A 108 19.53 -1.48 2.71
N LEU A 109 19.23 -2.78 2.75
CA LEU A 109 18.22 -3.33 3.65
C LEU A 109 18.58 -3.09 5.11
N PHE A 110 19.85 -3.27 5.48
CA PHE A 110 20.34 -2.98 6.83
C PHE A 110 20.09 -1.52 7.21
N TRP A 111 20.50 -0.56 6.37
CA TRP A 111 20.31 0.86 6.64
C TRP A 111 18.83 1.26 6.63
N PHE A 112 18.03 0.69 5.75
CA PHE A 112 16.58 0.89 5.70
C PHE A 112 15.91 0.43 7.01
N MET A 113 16.19 -0.79 7.44
CA MET A 113 15.65 -1.36 8.69
C MET A 113 16.13 -0.59 9.92
N LEU A 114 17.40 -0.19 9.95
CA LEU A 114 17.95 0.62 11.03
C LEU A 114 17.26 2.00 11.10
N GLY A 115 17.01 2.60 9.94
CA GLY A 115 16.23 3.85 9.84
C GLY A 115 14.82 3.70 10.39
N GLU A 116 14.12 2.62 10.06
CA GLU A 116 12.79 2.30 10.60
C GLU A 116 12.80 2.12 12.13
N LEU A 117 13.80 1.39 12.64
CA LEU A 117 13.96 1.12 14.06
C LEU A 117 14.25 2.39 14.87
N ILE A 118 15.09 3.29 14.34
CA ILE A 118 15.48 4.51 15.06
C ILE A 118 14.39 5.57 14.95
N VAL A 119 13.81 5.78 13.77
CA VAL A 119 12.95 6.95 13.49
C VAL A 119 11.57 6.84 14.13
N ARG A 120 10.93 5.66 14.13
CA ARG A 120 9.56 5.53 14.67
C ARG A 120 9.48 5.82 16.17
N PRO A 121 10.40 5.31 17.02
CA PRO A 121 10.42 5.65 18.44
C PRO A 121 10.65 7.13 18.73
N LEU A 122 11.24 7.91 17.81
CA LEU A 122 11.41 9.36 18.01
C LEU A 122 10.06 10.07 18.22
N LEU A 123 8.95 9.52 17.71
CA LEU A 123 7.61 10.05 17.97
C LEU A 123 7.24 10.02 19.47
N LEU A 124 7.84 9.10 20.24
CA LEU A 124 7.65 8.99 21.69
C LEU A 124 8.38 10.08 22.48
N PHE A 125 9.24 10.88 21.85
CA PHE A 125 9.78 12.08 22.50
C PHE A 125 8.70 13.14 22.73
N SER A 126 7.59 13.12 21.97
CA SER A 126 6.43 13.96 22.26
C SER A 126 5.71 13.46 23.53
N PRO A 127 5.64 14.26 24.61
CA PRO A 127 5.01 13.84 25.86
C PRO A 127 3.53 13.48 25.71
N ALA A 128 2.83 14.11 24.76
CA ALA A 128 1.43 13.82 24.46
C ALA A 128 1.26 12.42 23.84
N ILE A 129 2.09 12.08 22.86
CA ILE A 129 2.06 10.77 22.19
C ILE A 129 2.47 9.68 23.16
N ARG A 130 3.55 9.90 23.92
CA ARG A 130 4.05 8.94 24.92
C ARG A 130 3.00 8.56 25.96
N ARG A 131 2.27 9.55 26.49
CA ARG A 131 1.21 9.30 27.50
C ARG A 131 0.08 8.45 26.93
N LYS A 132 -0.39 8.76 25.71
CA LYS A 132 -1.43 7.97 25.03
C LYS A 132 -0.95 6.55 24.76
N PHE A 133 0.25 6.41 24.17
CA PHE A 133 0.84 5.10 23.89
C PHE A 133 0.96 4.21 25.13
N ILE A 134 1.45 4.74 26.26
CA ILE A 134 1.56 3.99 27.51
C ILE A 134 0.18 3.63 28.07
N ALA A 135 -0.83 4.50 27.93
CA ALA A 135 -2.19 4.20 28.35
C ALA A 135 -2.81 3.07 27.51
N ASP A 136 -2.57 3.07 26.20
CA ASP A 136 -3.14 2.11 25.25
C ASP A 136 -2.46 0.73 25.34
N ILE A 137 -1.16 0.67 25.66
CA ILE A 137 -0.39 -0.59 25.70
C ILE A 137 -0.56 -1.38 27.01
N LYS A 138 -0.79 -0.68 28.14
CA LYS A 138 -0.96 -1.29 29.48
C LYS A 138 -2.06 -2.36 29.58
N PRO A 139 -3.27 -2.17 29.00
CA PRO A 139 -4.34 -3.15 29.12
C PRO A 139 -4.25 -4.30 28.10
N VAL A 140 -3.25 -4.30 27.21
CA VAL A 140 -3.21 -5.25 26.09
C VAL A 140 -2.82 -6.65 26.57
N PRO A 141 -3.62 -7.70 26.32
CA PRO A 141 -3.26 -9.07 26.65
C PRO A 141 -2.07 -9.60 25.82
N LEU A 142 -1.29 -10.52 26.39
CA LEU A 142 -0.11 -11.13 25.73
C LEU A 142 -0.38 -11.68 24.32
N ARG A 143 -1.58 -12.24 24.11
CA ARG A 143 -1.99 -12.78 22.80
C ARG A 143 -1.99 -11.72 21.70
N LEU A 144 -2.37 -10.48 22.02
CA LEU A 144 -2.36 -9.38 21.05
C LEU A 144 -0.92 -8.95 20.72
N TYR A 145 0.02 -8.99 21.67
CA TYR A 145 1.43 -8.77 21.36
C TYR A 145 2.00 -9.82 20.42
N ALA A 146 1.63 -11.10 20.61
CA ALA A 146 2.04 -12.17 19.69
C ALA A 146 1.48 -11.93 18.28
N LEU A 147 0.21 -11.52 18.15
CA LEU A 147 -0.37 -11.15 16.87
C LEU A 147 0.31 -9.93 16.23
N CYS A 148 0.65 -8.91 17.02
CA CYS A 148 1.42 -7.78 16.54
C CYS A 148 2.79 -8.21 16.02
N LEU A 149 3.48 -9.11 16.73
CA LEU A 149 4.79 -9.62 16.30
C LEU A 149 4.69 -10.39 14.98
N ILE A 150 3.68 -11.25 14.83
CA ILE A 150 3.42 -11.97 13.57
C ILE A 150 3.16 -10.98 12.44
N ASN A 151 2.31 -9.98 12.67
CA ASN A 151 2.03 -8.93 11.68
C ASN A 151 3.31 -8.16 11.29
N CYS A 152 4.13 -7.78 12.27
CA CYS A 152 5.42 -7.10 12.02
C CYS A 152 6.37 -7.98 11.21
N ALA A 153 6.43 -9.29 11.48
CA ALA A 153 7.26 -10.22 10.72
C ALA A 153 6.79 -10.32 9.25
N ILE A 154 5.47 -10.44 9.02
CA ILE A 154 4.89 -10.46 7.66
C ILE A 154 5.22 -9.17 6.90
N VAL A 155 5.06 -8.01 7.55
CA VAL A 155 5.41 -6.71 6.95
C VAL A 155 6.91 -6.62 6.62
N CYS A 156 7.77 -7.12 7.52
CA CYS A 156 9.21 -7.16 7.30
C CYS A 156 9.56 -8.01 6.06
N ILE A 157 9.00 -9.23 5.98
CA ILE A 157 9.15 -10.11 4.81
C ILE A 157 8.65 -9.40 3.54
N GLY A 158 7.51 -8.73 3.61
CA GLY A 158 6.96 -7.94 2.51
C GLY A 158 7.94 -6.88 2.00
N TYR A 159 8.57 -6.11 2.90
CA TYR A 159 9.59 -5.12 2.51
C TYR A 159 10.82 -5.76 1.89
N VAL A 160 11.30 -6.88 2.44
CA VAL A 160 12.46 -7.61 1.88
C VAL A 160 12.16 -8.05 0.45
N LEU A 161 11.00 -8.68 0.21
CA LEU A 161 10.59 -9.13 -1.12
C LEU A 161 10.36 -7.96 -2.09
N TYR A 162 9.74 -6.89 -1.60
CA TYR A 162 9.49 -5.69 -2.40
C TYR A 162 10.80 -5.06 -2.87
N PHE A 163 11.73 -4.80 -1.95
CA PHE A 163 12.99 -4.17 -2.29
C PHE A 163 13.95 -5.08 -3.07
N ASP A 164 13.87 -6.39 -2.89
CA ASP A 164 14.58 -7.35 -3.75
C ASP A 164 14.08 -7.23 -5.19
N ALA A 165 12.76 -7.16 -5.41
CA ALA A 165 12.19 -6.92 -6.73
C ALA A 165 12.60 -5.54 -7.30
N VAL A 166 12.52 -4.47 -6.51
CA VAL A 166 12.96 -3.13 -6.93
C VAL A 166 14.43 -3.12 -7.33
N SER A 167 15.30 -3.89 -6.66
CA SER A 167 16.71 -3.96 -7.03
C SER A 167 16.94 -4.56 -8.42
N ARG A 168 16.04 -5.47 -8.87
CA ARG A 168 16.21 -6.27 -10.09
C ARG A 168 15.49 -5.73 -11.33
N THR A 169 14.41 -4.97 -11.17
CA THR A 169 13.61 -4.46 -12.29
C THR A 169 13.18 -3.00 -12.07
N TYR A 170 12.42 -2.43 -13.01
CA TYR A 170 11.93 -1.05 -12.93
C TYR A 170 11.01 -0.84 -11.72
N VAL A 171 11.29 0.22 -10.96
CA VAL A 171 10.56 0.50 -9.71
C VAL A 171 9.09 0.81 -9.99
N ALA A 172 8.78 1.39 -11.15
CA ALA A 172 7.41 1.64 -11.60
C ALA A 172 6.59 0.34 -11.68
N LEU A 173 7.16 -0.73 -12.26
CA LEU A 173 6.48 -2.02 -12.39
C LEU A 173 6.21 -2.66 -11.04
N VAL A 174 7.22 -2.67 -10.16
CA VAL A 174 7.10 -3.27 -8.82
C VAL A 174 6.06 -2.51 -7.99
N SER A 175 6.02 -1.18 -8.09
CA SER A 175 5.05 -0.35 -7.36
C SER A 175 3.59 -0.55 -7.82
N ALA A 176 3.38 -1.01 -9.05
CA ALA A 176 2.04 -1.26 -9.58
C ALA A 176 1.44 -2.56 -9.06
N ILE A 177 2.26 -3.56 -8.73
CA ILE A 177 1.81 -4.89 -8.27
C ILE A 177 0.91 -4.77 -7.02
N PRO A 178 1.26 -4.03 -5.95
CA PRO A 178 0.38 -3.84 -4.79
C PRO A 178 -1.03 -3.32 -5.11
N SER A 179 -1.26 -2.69 -6.26
CA SER A 179 -2.59 -2.25 -6.72
C SER A 179 -3.59 -3.42 -6.85
N VAL A 180 -3.12 -4.67 -6.92
CA VAL A 180 -3.97 -5.88 -6.91
C VAL A 180 -4.46 -6.27 -5.50
N GLN A 181 -3.90 -5.69 -4.44
CA GLN A 181 -4.28 -5.98 -3.04
C GLN A 181 -5.80 -5.91 -2.77
N PRO A 182 -6.55 -4.87 -3.20
CA PRO A 182 -8.01 -4.83 -2.98
C PRO A 182 -8.74 -6.07 -3.53
N PHE A 183 -8.26 -6.68 -4.61
CA PHE A 183 -8.81 -7.93 -5.12
C PHE A 183 -8.56 -9.10 -4.16
N PHE A 184 -7.35 -9.26 -3.62
CA PHE A 184 -7.04 -10.29 -2.63
C PHE A 184 -7.81 -10.10 -1.32
N VAL A 185 -7.95 -8.86 -0.84
CA VAL A 185 -8.76 -8.53 0.34
C VAL A 185 -10.21 -8.98 0.11
N LEU A 186 -10.76 -8.66 -1.05
CA LEU A 186 -12.11 -9.05 -1.44
C LEU A 186 -12.28 -10.57 -1.58
N LEU A 187 -11.29 -11.27 -2.13
CA LEU A 187 -11.28 -12.73 -2.23
C LEU A 187 -11.29 -13.37 -0.83
N ILE A 188 -10.41 -12.91 0.07
CA ILE A 188 -10.32 -13.40 1.44
C ILE A 188 -11.63 -13.14 2.20
N ALA A 189 -12.21 -11.93 2.05
CA ALA A 189 -13.48 -11.59 2.68
C ALA A 189 -14.62 -12.54 2.28
N ILE A 190 -14.68 -12.94 1.00
CA ILE A 190 -15.68 -13.91 0.51
C ILE A 190 -15.42 -15.30 1.06
N MET A 191 -14.17 -15.76 1.03
CA MET A 191 -13.84 -17.07 1.60
C MET A 191 -14.27 -17.12 3.06
N LEU A 192 -13.95 -16.08 3.83
CA LEU A 192 -14.37 -15.96 5.22
C LEU A 192 -15.89 -15.84 5.38
N SER A 193 -16.63 -15.17 4.50
CA SER A 193 -18.09 -15.11 4.61
C SER A 193 -18.77 -16.44 4.30
N VAL A 194 -18.18 -17.28 3.45
CA VAL A 194 -18.66 -18.65 3.17
C VAL A 194 -18.37 -19.58 4.34
N PHE A 195 -17.15 -19.56 4.90
CA PHE A 195 -16.75 -20.46 5.98
C PHE A 195 -17.20 -19.98 7.37
N TYR A 196 -17.30 -18.67 7.57
CA TYR A 196 -17.64 -18.00 8.83
C TYR A 196 -18.67 -16.88 8.61
N PRO A 197 -19.90 -17.20 8.17
CA PRO A 197 -20.93 -16.22 7.80
C PRO A 197 -21.34 -15.28 8.93
N LYS A 198 -21.11 -15.66 10.20
CA LYS A 198 -21.38 -14.80 11.36
C LYS A 198 -20.35 -13.67 11.57
N LEU A 199 -19.18 -13.76 10.92
CA LEU A 199 -18.07 -12.83 11.11
C LEU A 199 -18.13 -11.62 10.16
N LEU A 200 -18.77 -11.77 8.99
CA LEU A 200 -18.81 -10.76 7.92
C LEU A 200 -20.22 -10.64 7.32
N ASN A 201 -20.89 -9.51 7.55
CA ASN A 201 -22.17 -9.15 6.94
C ASN A 201 -21.98 -8.60 5.51
N GLU A 202 -21.19 -9.27 4.68
CA GLU A 202 -21.03 -8.83 3.28
C GLU A 202 -22.17 -9.39 2.44
N SER A 203 -23.07 -8.53 1.96
CA SER A 203 -24.13 -8.94 1.05
C SER A 203 -23.50 -9.37 -0.29
N LEU A 204 -23.63 -10.66 -0.61
CA LEU A 204 -23.19 -11.24 -1.87
C LEU A 204 -24.12 -10.80 -3.01
N GLU A 205 -24.09 -9.50 -3.34
CA GLU A 205 -24.88 -8.97 -4.43
C GLU A 205 -24.29 -9.46 -5.77
N ARG A 206 -25.14 -10.05 -6.63
CA ARG A 206 -24.77 -10.67 -7.91
C ARG A 206 -23.90 -9.78 -8.81
N LYS A 207 -24.14 -8.45 -8.76
CA LYS A 207 -23.36 -7.43 -9.48
C LYS A 207 -21.92 -7.30 -8.97
N GLY A 208 -21.70 -7.46 -7.67
CA GLY A 208 -20.37 -7.48 -7.07
C GLY A 208 -19.53 -8.66 -7.55
N MET A 209 -20.15 -9.81 -7.83
CA MET A 209 -19.44 -10.97 -8.39
C MET A 209 -18.93 -10.76 -9.82
N ILE A 210 -19.67 -10.01 -10.65
CA ILE A 210 -19.25 -9.71 -12.03
C ILE A 210 -18.02 -8.80 -12.04
N ILE A 211 -18.02 -7.75 -11.21
CA ILE A 211 -16.88 -6.84 -11.06
C ILE A 211 -15.63 -7.61 -10.61
N LYS A 212 -15.79 -8.60 -9.71
CA LYS A 212 -14.71 -9.46 -9.23
C LYS A 212 -14.11 -10.33 -10.34
N ALA A 213 -14.95 -10.95 -11.17
CA ALA A 213 -14.48 -11.76 -12.29
C ALA A 213 -13.72 -10.92 -13.31
N ILE A 214 -14.24 -9.73 -13.65
CA ILE A 214 -13.58 -8.78 -14.54
C ILE A 214 -12.24 -8.34 -13.94
N ALA A 215 -12.20 -7.99 -12.65
CA ALA A 215 -10.98 -7.59 -11.96
C ALA A 215 -9.92 -8.71 -11.98
N ALA A 216 -10.30 -9.96 -11.74
CA ALA A 216 -9.38 -11.10 -11.81
C ALA A 216 -8.73 -11.23 -13.19
N VAL A 217 -9.54 -11.12 -14.26
CA VAL A 217 -9.04 -11.19 -15.64
C VAL A 217 -8.10 -10.01 -15.94
N ILE A 218 -8.48 -8.79 -15.54
CA ILE A 218 -7.63 -7.60 -15.72
C ILE A 218 -6.29 -7.77 -15.00
N ILE A 219 -6.29 -8.31 -13.77
CA ILE A 219 -5.06 -8.55 -13.00
C ILE A 219 -4.18 -9.58 -13.69
N LEU A 220 -4.75 -10.69 -14.17
CA LEU A 220 -3.99 -11.73 -14.87
C LEU A 220 -3.35 -11.20 -16.14
N ILE A 221 -4.11 -10.47 -16.97
CA ILE A 221 -3.60 -9.86 -18.20
C ILE A 221 -2.55 -8.80 -17.87
N GLY A 222 -2.83 -7.91 -16.91
CA GLY A 222 -1.92 -6.84 -16.51
C GLY A 222 -0.59 -7.38 -15.97
N SER A 223 -0.65 -8.41 -15.13
CA SER A 223 0.55 -9.06 -14.57
C SER A 223 1.34 -9.80 -15.65
N TYR A 224 0.66 -10.48 -16.59
CA TYR A 224 1.31 -11.13 -17.72
C TYR A 224 2.06 -10.12 -18.60
N LEU A 225 1.43 -9.00 -18.93
CA LEU A 225 2.03 -7.95 -19.76
C LEU A 225 3.23 -7.24 -19.12
N ILE A 226 3.31 -7.23 -17.79
CA ILE A 226 4.46 -6.68 -17.04
C ILE A 226 5.66 -7.64 -17.08
N VAL A 227 5.42 -8.95 -17.22
CA VAL A 227 6.46 -9.98 -17.21
C VAL A 227 6.91 -10.38 -18.62
N SER A 228 6.06 -10.18 -19.64
CA SER A 228 6.30 -10.53 -21.04
C SER A 228 7.19 -9.55 -21.78
#